data_AF-A0A6B0SR98-F1
#
_entry.id   AF-A0A6B0SR98-F1
#
_cell.length_a   1.000
_cell.length_b   1.000
_cell.length_c   1.000
_cell.angle_alpha   90.00
_cell.angle_beta   90.00
_cell.angle_gamma   90.00
#
_symmetry.space_group_name_H-M   'P 1'
#
loop_
_entity.id
_entity.type
_entity.pdbx_description
1 polymer ?
#
loop_
_entity_poly.entity_id
_entity_poly.type
_entity_poly.pdbx_seq_one_letter_code
_entity_poly.pdbx_strand_id
1 'polypeptide(L)'
;MREDDRSWTHAGVSKIKGSGSRYVRIPDRVFREESILKPGFPVLWHYEKTVGVLIATRQELEEPNYEYSGESRNFRAGDSEYTCGIPKAFFDDFKGRGEPKMKPRAAEKIDLPRDGWLHFVFHDRMTEGSKKSCYVLTEDQFNQRFSDSDQLREIEQVPKFH
;
A
#
# COMPACT_ATOMS: atom_id res chain seq x y z
N MET A 1 7.78 -8.18 32.38
CA MET A 1 7.45 -8.77 31.05
C MET A 1 6.16 -8.10 30.58
N ARG A 2 6.08 -7.48 29.42
CA ARG A 2 6.82 -7.72 28.17
C ARG A 2 7.16 -6.40 27.48
N GLU A 3 8.33 -6.37 26.87
CA GLU A 3 8.68 -5.36 25.88
C GLU A 3 7.53 -5.20 24.89
N ASP A 4 7.10 -3.95 24.79
CA ASP A 4 6.29 -3.38 23.74
C ASP A 4 6.67 -4.02 22.40
N ASP A 5 5.78 -4.87 21.91
CA ASP A 5 5.99 -5.74 20.78
C ASP A 5 5.80 -4.92 19.46
N ARG A 6 6.65 -3.89 19.30
CA ARG A 6 6.69 -2.80 18.28
C ARG A 6 7.18 -3.27 16.90
N SER A 7 6.90 -4.51 16.54
CA SER A 7 7.47 -5.10 15.34
C SER A 7 6.57 -4.87 14.13
N TRP A 8 7.16 -4.41 13.04
CA TRP A 8 6.49 -4.35 11.75
C TRP A 8 6.16 -5.76 11.27
N THR A 9 4.99 -5.93 10.66
CA THR A 9 4.58 -7.18 10.02
C THR A 9 4.77 -7.05 8.52
N HIS A 10 5.54 -7.98 7.94
CA HIS A 10 5.63 -8.12 6.48
C HIS A 10 4.54 -9.05 5.99
N ALA A 11 3.60 -8.51 5.21
CA ALA A 11 2.44 -9.24 4.74
C ALA A 11 2.70 -10.07 3.49
N GLY A 12 3.68 -9.67 2.67
CA GLY A 12 3.96 -10.28 1.39
C GLY A 12 4.58 -9.29 0.40
N VAL A 13 5.13 -9.84 -0.69
CA VAL A 13 5.63 -9.08 -1.82
C VAL A 13 4.81 -9.44 -3.06
N SER A 14 4.37 -8.45 -3.83
CA SER A 14 3.60 -8.69 -5.05
C SER A 14 4.19 -7.97 -6.25
N LYS A 15 4.20 -8.65 -7.39
CA LYS A 15 4.64 -8.07 -8.66
C LYS A 15 3.59 -7.14 -9.25
N ILE A 16 4.03 -6.01 -9.77
CA ILE A 16 3.19 -5.11 -10.59
C ILE A 16 2.94 -5.79 -11.95
N LYS A 17 1.67 -5.86 -12.35
CA LYS A 17 1.23 -6.43 -13.62
C LYS A 17 0.40 -5.44 -14.43
N GLY A 18 0.31 -5.69 -15.74
CA GLY A 18 -0.52 -4.94 -16.68
C GLY A 18 0.21 -3.79 -17.37
N SER A 19 -0.06 -3.59 -18.67
CA SER A 19 0.58 -2.56 -19.50
C SER A 19 -0.22 -1.26 -19.63
N GLY A 20 -1.52 -1.28 -19.34
CA GLY A 20 -2.42 -0.12 -19.46
C GLY A 20 -3.10 0.29 -18.15
N SER A 21 -3.71 -0.68 -17.47
CA SER A 21 -4.15 -0.55 -16.07
C SER A 21 -3.29 -1.47 -15.25
N ARG A 22 -2.53 -0.89 -14.30
CA ARG A 22 -1.59 -1.64 -13.48
C ARG A 22 -2.27 -2.16 -12.23
N TYR A 23 -1.97 -3.40 -11.89
CA TYR A 23 -2.56 -4.11 -10.79
C TYR A 23 -1.54 -4.90 -10.00
N VAL A 24 -1.85 -5.14 -8.73
CA VAL A 24 -1.07 -5.93 -7.79
C VAL A 24 -1.98 -6.85 -7.00
N ARG A 25 -1.50 -8.04 -6.67
CA ARG A 25 -2.17 -8.89 -5.70
C ARG A 25 -1.95 -8.32 -4.30
N ILE A 26 -3.01 -8.13 -3.52
CA ILE A 26 -2.86 -7.78 -2.10
C ILE A 26 -2.64 -9.08 -1.31
N PRO A 27 -1.61 -9.19 -0.46
CA PRO A 27 -1.38 -10.40 0.32
C PRO A 27 -2.54 -10.74 1.27
N ASP A 28 -2.87 -12.01 1.38
CA ASP A 28 -3.99 -12.52 2.18
C ASP A 28 -3.90 -12.09 3.64
N ARG A 29 -2.67 -11.98 4.17
CA ARG A 29 -2.40 -11.53 5.54
C ARG A 29 -2.98 -10.14 5.82
N VAL A 30 -3.04 -9.25 4.82
CA VAL A 30 -3.66 -7.93 4.96
C VAL A 30 -5.18 -8.03 5.16
N PHE A 31 -5.83 -9.02 4.55
CA PHE A 31 -7.27 -9.26 4.72
C PHE A 31 -7.62 -10.05 5.99
N ARG A 32 -6.67 -10.80 6.57
CA ARG A 32 -6.84 -11.44 7.89
C ARG A 32 -6.97 -10.38 9.00
N GLU A 33 -6.30 -9.25 8.83
CA GLU A 33 -6.49 -8.06 9.65
C GLU A 33 -7.68 -7.25 9.11
N GLU A 34 -8.91 -7.66 9.42
CA GLU A 34 -10.15 -7.02 8.90
C GLU A 34 -10.23 -5.50 9.17
N SER A 35 -9.49 -5.02 10.17
CA SER A 35 -9.35 -3.60 10.45
C SER A 35 -8.60 -2.82 9.37
N ILE A 36 -7.67 -3.46 8.64
CA ILE A 36 -6.90 -2.88 7.54
C ILE A 36 -7.71 -2.96 6.24
N LEU A 37 -8.00 -4.18 5.78
CA LEU A 37 -8.81 -4.45 4.60
C LEU A 37 -9.80 -5.57 4.88
N LYS A 38 -10.95 -5.54 4.19
CA LYS A 38 -12.00 -6.54 4.35
C LYS A 38 -12.53 -6.98 2.98
N PRO A 39 -12.64 -8.30 2.70
CA PRO A 39 -13.28 -8.76 1.48
C PRO A 39 -14.70 -8.20 1.35
N GLY A 40 -15.09 -7.80 0.14
CA GLY A 40 -16.37 -7.14 -0.14
C GLY A 40 -16.39 -5.63 0.04
N PHE A 41 -15.32 -5.02 0.56
CA PHE A 41 -15.19 -3.57 0.74
C PHE A 41 -14.19 -2.97 -0.28
N PRO A 42 -14.35 -1.68 -0.65
CA PRO A 42 -13.38 -0.99 -1.47
C PRO A 42 -12.02 -0.92 -0.76
N VAL A 43 -10.94 -1.03 -1.55
CA VAL A 43 -9.60 -0.62 -1.13
C VAL A 43 -9.43 0.85 -1.50
N LEU A 44 -9.26 1.69 -0.51
CA LEU A 44 -8.97 3.11 -0.67
C LEU A 44 -7.46 3.31 -0.68
N TRP A 45 -6.99 4.03 -1.70
CA TRP A 45 -5.59 4.38 -1.88
C TRP A 45 -5.35 5.79 -1.41
N HIS A 46 -4.42 5.95 -0.47
CA HIS A 46 -3.98 7.24 0.03
C HIS A 46 -2.48 7.38 -0.11
N TYR A 47 -2.01 8.62 -0.23
CA TYR A 47 -0.60 8.96 -0.19
C TYR A 47 -0.29 9.68 1.12
N GLU A 48 0.70 9.18 1.88
CA GLU A 48 1.20 9.88 3.06
C GLU A 48 2.37 10.78 2.67
N LYS A 49 2.11 12.09 2.66
CA LYS A 49 3.03 13.11 2.17
C LYS A 49 4.29 13.25 3.02
N THR A 50 4.22 12.98 4.32
CA THR A 50 5.36 13.20 5.23
C THR A 50 6.49 12.19 5.02
N VAL A 51 6.14 10.92 4.74
CA VAL A 51 7.12 9.84 4.59
C VAL A 51 7.22 9.31 3.16
N GLY A 52 6.38 9.83 2.27
CA GLY A 52 6.33 9.44 0.87
C GLY A 52 5.98 7.98 0.66
N VAL A 53 4.87 7.51 1.26
CA VAL A 53 4.44 6.10 1.21
C VAL A 53 2.99 5.98 0.69
N LEU A 54 2.76 4.95 -0.15
CA LEU A 54 1.44 4.58 -0.62
C LEU A 54 0.74 3.75 0.46
N ILE A 55 -0.53 4.05 0.72
CA ILE A 55 -1.33 3.41 1.75
C ILE A 55 -2.54 2.72 1.11
N ALA A 56 -2.72 1.45 1.43
CA ALA A 56 -3.95 0.71 1.20
C ALA A 56 -4.73 0.58 2.52
N THR A 57 -6.00 0.98 2.51
CA THR A 57 -6.88 0.96 3.69
C THR A 57 -8.33 0.84 3.28
N ARG A 58 -9.21 0.39 4.17
CA ARG A 58 -10.67 0.40 3.97
C ARG A 58 -11.34 1.69 4.47
N GLN A 59 -10.61 2.51 5.21
CA GLN A 59 -11.11 3.73 5.85
C GLN A 59 -10.52 4.96 5.19
N GLU A 60 -11.31 6.02 5.06
CA GLU A 60 -10.81 7.30 4.57
C GLU A 60 -9.86 7.91 5.60
N LEU A 61 -8.74 8.46 5.11
CA LEU A 61 -7.76 9.13 5.93
C LEU A 61 -7.88 10.64 5.67
N GLU A 62 -8.54 11.33 6.60
CA GLU A 62 -8.91 12.74 6.46
C GLU A 62 -7.83 13.69 6.98
N GLU A 63 -6.79 13.18 7.63
CA GLU A 63 -5.74 14.03 8.18
C GLU A 63 -4.95 14.75 7.08
N PRO A 64 -4.46 15.97 7.33
CA PRO A 64 -3.83 16.80 6.30
C PRO A 64 -2.59 16.20 5.64
N ASN A 65 -1.93 15.23 6.26
CA ASN A 65 -0.78 14.52 5.72
C ASN A 65 -1.15 13.42 4.71
N TYR A 66 -2.43 13.01 4.67
CA TYR A 66 -2.92 12.02 3.71
C TYR A 66 -3.59 12.69 2.50
N GLU A 67 -3.40 12.09 1.34
CA GLU A 67 -4.04 12.52 0.09
C GLU A 67 -4.75 11.34 -0.56
N TYR A 68 -6.08 11.40 -0.61
CA TYR A 68 -6.88 10.40 -1.30
C TYR A 68 -6.57 10.39 -2.80
N SER A 69 -6.27 9.21 -3.34
CA SER A 69 -5.79 9.03 -4.71
C SER A 69 -6.68 8.11 -5.55
N GLY A 70 -7.75 7.59 -4.96
CA GLY A 70 -8.73 6.75 -5.64
C GLY A 70 -9.06 5.48 -4.87
N GLU A 71 -9.96 4.69 -5.41
CA GLU A 71 -10.41 3.43 -4.83
C GLU A 71 -10.39 2.32 -5.87
N SER A 72 -10.21 1.08 -5.41
CA SER A 72 -10.38 -0.11 -6.21
C SER A 72 -11.51 -0.96 -5.63
N ARG A 73 -12.51 -1.24 -6.47
CA ARG A 73 -13.70 -2.02 -6.12
C ARG A 73 -13.70 -3.30 -6.93
N ASN A 74 -13.00 -4.34 -6.48
CA ASN A 74 -13.02 -5.68 -7.10
C ASN A 74 -12.51 -6.78 -6.14
N PHE A 75 -12.94 -6.78 -4.89
CA PHE A 75 -12.62 -7.87 -3.95
C PHE A 75 -13.92 -8.53 -3.49
N ARG A 76 -14.30 -9.66 -4.08
CA ARG A 76 -15.38 -10.50 -3.58
C ARG A 76 -14.80 -11.63 -2.74
N ALA A 77 -15.56 -12.08 -1.73
CA ALA A 77 -15.21 -13.30 -1.01
C ALA A 77 -15.19 -14.47 -2.02
N GLY A 78 -14.03 -15.12 -2.18
CA GLY A 78 -13.82 -16.19 -3.17
C GLY A 78 -12.94 -15.80 -4.36
N ASP A 79 -12.53 -14.54 -4.52
CA ASP A 79 -11.52 -14.16 -5.49
C ASP A 79 -10.16 -14.74 -5.05
N SER A 80 -9.67 -15.74 -5.78
CA SER A 80 -8.41 -16.44 -5.45
C SER A 80 -7.15 -15.55 -5.53
N GLU A 81 -7.24 -14.42 -6.24
CA GLU A 81 -6.07 -13.60 -6.57
C GLU A 81 -6.01 -12.25 -5.84
N TYR A 82 -7.08 -11.79 -5.18
CA TYR A 82 -7.15 -10.47 -4.51
C TYR A 82 -6.45 -9.34 -5.29
N THR A 83 -6.72 -9.25 -6.58
CA THR A 83 -6.03 -8.34 -7.51
C THR A 83 -6.61 -6.92 -7.42
N CYS A 84 -5.77 -5.95 -7.07
CA CYS A 84 -6.11 -4.54 -6.91
C CYS A 84 -5.52 -3.68 -8.01
N GLY A 85 -6.32 -2.80 -8.60
CA GLY A 85 -5.81 -1.72 -9.45
C GLY A 85 -5.13 -0.65 -8.61
N ILE A 86 -3.94 -0.21 -9.02
CA ILE A 86 -3.25 0.95 -8.43
C ILE A 86 -3.61 2.19 -9.25
N PRO A 87 -3.97 3.32 -8.62
CA PRO A 87 -4.24 4.57 -9.33
C PRO A 87 -3.08 4.97 -10.24
N LYS A 88 -3.40 5.32 -11.49
CA LYS A 88 -2.38 5.64 -12.50
C LYS A 88 -1.50 6.83 -12.11
N ALA A 89 -1.99 7.69 -11.22
CA ALA A 89 -1.29 8.88 -10.75
C ALA A 89 0.05 8.59 -10.05
N PHE A 90 0.26 7.37 -9.54
CA PHE A 90 1.45 6.92 -8.80
C PHE A 90 2.59 6.37 -9.65
N PHE A 91 2.46 6.39 -10.98
CA PHE A 91 3.47 5.81 -11.84
C PHE A 91 4.18 6.86 -12.67
N ASP A 92 5.47 6.61 -12.90
CA ASP A 92 6.42 7.49 -13.59
C ASP A 92 5.98 7.94 -14.99
N ASP A 93 5.20 7.12 -15.68
CA ASP A 93 4.76 7.31 -17.06
C ASP A 93 3.40 8.01 -17.19
N PHE A 94 2.79 8.39 -16.08
CA PHE A 94 1.51 9.07 -16.10
C PHE A 94 1.64 10.55 -16.49
N LYS A 95 1.32 10.86 -17.74
CA LYS A 95 1.38 12.22 -18.30
C LYS A 95 0.19 13.13 -17.95
N GLY A 96 -0.81 12.64 -17.22
CA GLY A 96 -2.08 13.34 -17.01
C GLY A 96 -2.89 13.48 -18.31
N ARG A 97 -4.19 13.17 -18.29
CA ARG A 97 -5.08 13.65 -19.36
C ARG A 97 -5.54 15.03 -18.94
N GLY A 98 -5.31 16.03 -19.80
CA GLY A 98 -5.59 17.43 -19.47
C GLY A 98 -7.03 17.64 -19.00
N GLU A 99 -7.17 18.13 -17.77
CA GLU A 99 -8.36 18.85 -17.33
C GLU A 99 -7.97 20.30 -17.08
N PRO A 100 -8.79 21.29 -17.51
CA PRO A 100 -8.52 22.68 -17.25
C PRO A 100 -8.87 23.00 -15.79
N LYS A 101 -7.88 23.49 -15.05
CA LYS A 101 -8.02 24.17 -13.74
C LYS A 101 -8.55 23.29 -12.59
N MET A 102 -7.79 22.29 -12.17
CA MET A 102 -7.82 21.88 -10.76
C MET A 102 -6.43 21.46 -10.30
N LYS A 103 -5.79 22.39 -9.59
CA LYS A 103 -4.60 22.31 -8.72
C LYS A 103 -3.47 21.33 -9.12
N PRO A 104 -2.32 21.83 -9.59
CA PRO A 104 -1.09 21.06 -9.51
C PRO A 104 -0.60 21.07 -8.07
N ARG A 105 -0.39 19.91 -7.43
CA ARG A 105 0.62 19.66 -6.36
C ARG A 105 0.50 18.27 -5.72
N ALA A 106 0.65 17.22 -6.52
CA ALA A 106 1.35 16.04 -6.03
C ALA A 106 2.83 16.26 -6.39
N ALA A 107 3.51 17.15 -5.66
CA ALA A 107 4.87 17.61 -5.99
C ALA A 107 5.96 16.70 -5.42
N GLU A 108 5.60 15.58 -4.81
CA GLU A 108 6.51 14.51 -4.40
C GLU A 108 5.77 13.21 -4.66
N LYS A 109 5.65 12.78 -5.92
CA LYS A 109 5.01 11.49 -6.20
C LYS A 109 6.00 10.38 -5.83
N ILE A 110 5.48 9.29 -5.25
CA ILE A 110 6.15 8.01 -5.39
C ILE A 110 6.13 7.71 -6.88
N ASP A 111 7.30 7.70 -7.51
CA ASP A 111 7.45 7.20 -8.86
C ASP A 111 7.50 5.67 -8.77
N LEU A 112 6.32 5.04 -8.67
CA LEU A 112 6.26 3.58 -8.73
C LEU A 112 6.79 3.15 -10.11
N PRO A 113 7.67 2.14 -10.14
CA PRO A 113 8.19 1.66 -11.41
C PRO A 113 7.06 1.02 -12.23
N ARG A 114 7.24 0.98 -13.55
CA ARG A 114 6.25 0.37 -14.46
C ARG A 114 6.03 -1.11 -14.16
N ASP A 115 7.10 -1.76 -13.76
CA ASP A 115 7.19 -3.15 -13.36
C ASP A 115 8.09 -3.27 -12.13
N GLY A 116 8.01 -4.39 -11.44
CA GLY A 116 8.79 -4.61 -10.22
C GLY A 116 7.94 -5.13 -9.08
N TRP A 117 8.47 -5.01 -7.88
CA TRP A 117 7.95 -5.64 -6.68
C TRP A 117 7.52 -4.59 -5.66
N LEU A 118 6.34 -4.80 -5.06
CA LEU A 118 5.85 -3.99 -3.96
C LEU A 118 5.79 -4.81 -2.68
N HIS A 119 6.28 -4.24 -1.60
CA HIS A 119 6.30 -4.81 -0.25
C HIS A 119 5.10 -4.26 0.52
N PHE A 120 4.29 -5.16 1.08
CA PHE A 120 3.15 -4.81 1.91
C PHE A 120 3.53 -4.98 3.36
N VAL A 121 3.57 -3.88 4.11
CA VAL A 121 3.95 -3.88 5.52
C VAL A 121 2.93 -3.11 6.34
N PHE A 122 2.68 -3.57 7.55
CA PHE A 122 1.81 -2.88 8.49
C PHE A 122 2.31 -3.05 9.91
N HIS A 123 1.87 -2.15 10.79
CA HIS A 123 2.19 -2.16 12.20
C HIS A 123 0.90 -1.89 13.00
N ASP A 124 0.82 -2.42 14.23
CA ASP A 124 -0.40 -2.32 15.03
C ASP A 124 -0.71 -0.90 15.52
N ARG A 125 0.26 0.02 15.42
CA ARG A 125 0.13 1.45 15.75
C ARG A 125 0.54 2.39 14.61
N MET A 126 0.17 2.07 13.37
CA MET A 126 0.52 2.87 12.18
C MET A 126 -0.02 4.30 12.19
N THR A 127 -0.98 4.60 13.06
CA THR A 127 -1.55 5.93 13.24
C THR A 127 -1.95 6.09 14.70
N GLU A 128 -1.74 7.28 15.27
CA GLU A 128 -2.32 7.62 16.57
C GLU A 128 -3.85 7.51 16.45
N GLY A 129 -4.42 6.50 17.12
CA GLY A 129 -5.86 6.25 17.12
C GLY A 129 -6.33 5.24 16.08
N SER A 130 -6.21 3.94 16.36
CA SER A 130 -7.00 2.83 15.78
C SER A 130 -7.03 2.61 14.25
N LYS A 131 -6.53 3.52 13.40
CA LYS A 131 -6.62 3.38 11.94
C LYS A 131 -5.54 2.40 11.49
N LYS A 132 -5.92 1.12 11.40
CA LYS A 132 -5.02 0.11 10.83
C LYS A 132 -4.97 0.29 9.32
N SER A 133 -3.77 0.51 8.78
CA SER A 133 -3.51 0.72 7.36
C SER A 133 -2.34 -0.16 6.91
N CYS A 134 -2.22 -0.41 5.61
CA CYS A 134 -1.09 -1.11 5.02
C CYS A 134 -0.24 -0.15 4.21
N TYR A 135 1.05 -0.05 4.53
CA TYR A 135 2.02 0.60 3.68
C TYR A 135 2.38 -0.30 2.51
N VAL A 136 2.50 0.31 1.35
CA VAL A 136 2.90 -0.32 0.09
C VAL A 136 4.18 0.38 -0.36
N LEU A 137 5.29 -0.34 -0.27
CA LEU A 137 6.63 0.18 -0.47
C LEU A 137 7.26 -0.41 -1.73
N THR A 138 8.05 0.38 -2.46
CA THR A 138 8.99 -0.17 -3.45
C THR A 138 10.10 -0.96 -2.76
N GLU A 139 10.86 -1.76 -3.52
CA GLU A 139 12.03 -2.48 -3.01
C GLU A 139 13.06 -1.51 -2.38
N ASP A 140 13.36 -0.39 -3.03
CA ASP A 140 14.26 0.64 -2.47
C ASP A 140 13.73 1.24 -1.17
N GLN A 141 12.43 1.58 -1.13
CA GLN A 141 11.78 2.13 0.05
C GLN A 141 11.75 1.14 1.22
N PHE A 142 11.60 -0.16 0.91
CA PHE A 142 11.65 -1.23 1.89
C PHE A 142 13.06 -1.39 2.43
N ASN A 143 14.06 -1.52 1.55
CA ASN A 143 15.46 -1.70 1.94
C ASN A 143 15.97 -0.52 2.77
N GLN A 144 15.65 0.72 2.40
CA GLN A 144 16.05 1.91 3.18
C GLN A 144 15.45 1.93 4.60
N ARG A 145 14.27 1.36 4.80
CA ARG A 145 13.56 1.38 6.11
C ARG A 145 13.89 0.17 6.97
N PHE A 146 14.24 -0.95 6.35
CA PHE A 146 14.34 -2.25 7.00
C PHE A 146 15.66 -2.99 6.73
N SER A 147 16.69 -2.32 6.19
CA SER A 147 18.01 -2.94 5.90
C SER A 147 18.66 -3.61 7.11
N ASP A 148 18.34 -3.14 8.32
CA ASP A 148 19.04 -3.52 9.56
C ASP A 148 18.14 -4.37 10.50
N SER A 149 17.12 -5.07 9.99
CA SER A 149 15.91 -5.37 10.77
C SER A 149 16.02 -6.45 11.88
N ASP A 150 16.19 -5.99 13.12
CA ASP A 150 15.64 -6.61 14.35
C ASP A 150 14.14 -6.27 14.58
N GLN A 151 13.58 -5.37 13.75
CA GLN A 151 12.24 -4.78 13.93
C GLN A 151 11.14 -5.39 13.07
N LEU A 152 11.48 -6.32 12.16
CA LEU A 152 10.50 -7.06 11.35
C LEU A 152 10.19 -8.39 12.02
N ARG A 153 8.91 -8.64 12.32
CA ARG A 153 8.47 -9.98 12.67
C ARG A 153 8.40 -10.85 11.43
N GLU A 154 8.90 -12.09 11.58
CA GLU A 154 8.77 -13.19 10.60
C GLU A 154 9.36 -12.87 9.22
N ILE A 155 10.70 -12.86 9.14
CA ILE A 155 11.45 -12.80 7.87
C ILE A 155 11.47 -14.18 7.18
N GLU A 156 11.16 -15.25 7.91
CA GLU A 156 11.21 -16.61 7.37
C GLU A 156 9.94 -16.92 6.57
N GLN A 157 10.06 -16.75 5.25
CA GLN A 157 9.08 -17.06 4.21
C GLN A 157 7.94 -16.04 4.03
N VAL A 158 8.33 -14.79 3.79
CA VAL A 158 7.43 -13.79 3.19
C VAL A 158 6.87 -14.31 1.84
N PRO A 159 5.54 -14.41 1.67
CA PRO A 159 4.97 -14.92 0.43
C PRO A 159 5.22 -13.94 -0.73
N LYS A 160 5.66 -14.48 -1.87
CA LYS A 160 5.87 -13.72 -3.11
C LYS A 160 4.82 -14.09 -4.14
N PHE A 161 4.14 -13.07 -4.67
CA PHE A 161 3.07 -13.23 -5.64
C PHE A 161 3.50 -12.72 -7.02
N HIS A 162 3.46 -13.60 -8.00
CA HIS A 162 3.90 -13.36 -9.37
C HIS A 162 2.80 -12.87 -10.28
#